data_AF-A0A6J4UXE7-F1
#
_entry.id   AF-A0A6J4UXE7-F1
#
_cell.length_a   1.000
_cell.length_b   1.000
_cell.length_c   1.000
_cell.angle_alpha   90.00
_cell.angle_beta   90.00
_cell.angle_gamma   90.00
#
_symmetry.space_group_name_H-M   'P 1'
#
loop_
_entity.id
_entity.type
_entity.pdbx_description
1 polymer ?
#
loop_
_entity_poly.entity_id
_entity_poly.type
_entity_poly.pdbx_seq_one_letter_code
_entity_poly.pdbx_strand_id
1 'polypeptide(L)' 'MRLKAVHGHPGVYEMTWANDGRATFRFGPSIRPGDPHIIWRRVGTHDIFDAP' A
#
# COMPACT_ATOMS: atom_id res chain seq x y z
N MET A 1 5.36 10.30 -7.31
CA MET A 1 4.74 9.10 -6.71
C MET A 1 5.78 7.99 -6.67
N ARG A 2 5.88 7.23 -5.58
CA ARG A 2 6.82 6.11 -5.45
C ARG A 2 6.09 4.88 -4.92
N LEU A 3 6.42 3.71 -5.44
CA LEU A 3 5.90 2.41 -5.00
C LEU A 3 7.09 1.49 -4.68
N LYS A 4 7.06 0.79 -3.54
CA LYS A 4 8.09 -0.17 -3.14
C LYS A 4 7.52 -1.26 -2.23
N ALA A 5 8.20 -2.40 -2.13
CA ALA A 5 7.90 -3.41 -1.12
C ALA A 5 8.26 -2.90 0.29
N VAL A 6 7.45 -3.26 1.28
CA VAL A 6 7.73 -2.99 2.70
C VAL A 6 8.69 -4.04 3.22
N HIS A 7 9.80 -3.59 3.82
CA HIS A 7 10.79 -4.49 4.41
C HIS A 7 10.18 -5.30 5.57
N GLY A 8 10.54 -6.58 5.68
CA GLY A 8 10.01 -7.50 6.69
C GLY A 8 8.54 -7.94 6.48
N HIS A 9 7.86 -7.44 5.45
CA HIS A 9 6.43 -7.72 5.21
C HIS A 9 6.18 -8.19 3.76
N PRO A 10 6.47 -9.46 3.43
CA PRO A 10 6.27 -10.01 2.09
C PRO A 10 4.84 -9.79 1.58
N GLY A 11 4.74 -9.36 0.32
CA GLY A 11 3.45 -9.08 -0.34
C GLY A 11 2.78 -7.76 0.08
N VAL A 12 3.39 -6.97 0.97
CA VAL A 12 2.95 -5.62 1.34
C VAL A 12 3.77 -4.59 0.59
N TYR A 13 3.06 -3.61 0.05
CA TYR A 13 3.63 -2.51 -0.72
C TYR A 13 3.28 -1.18 -0.05
N GLU A 14 4.21 -0.24 -0.12
CA GLU A 14 4.02 1.15 0.26
C GLU A 14 3.95 2.00 -1.00
N MET A 15 2.99 2.93 -1.02
CA MET A 15 2.88 3.99 -2.01
C MET A 15 2.99 5.35 -1.31
N THR A 16 3.75 6.27 -1.90
CA THR A 16 3.82 7.67 -1.46
C THR A 16 3.45 8.63 -2.59
N TRP A 17 2.66 9.64 -2.29
CA TRP A 17 2.23 10.71 -3.19
C TRP A 17 2.14 12.06 -2.45
N ALA A 18 2.11 13.17 -3.19
CA ALA A 18 2.14 14.52 -2.62
C ALA A 18 3.31 14.74 -1.63
N ASN A 19 3.25 15.78 -0.80
CA ASN A 19 4.30 16.02 0.21
C ASN A 19 4.33 14.93 1.29
N ASP A 20 3.17 14.45 1.73
CA ASP A 20 3.09 13.45 2.81
C ASP A 20 1.95 12.42 2.67
N GLY A 21 1.42 12.21 1.48
CA GLY A 21 0.45 11.13 1.26
C GLY A 21 1.16 9.77 1.28
N ARG A 22 0.70 8.86 2.12
CA ARG A 22 1.22 7.49 2.23
C ARG A 22 0.10 6.47 2.32
N ALA A 23 0.33 5.30 1.75
CA ALA A 23 -0.55 4.16 1.91
C ALA A 23 0.23 2.86 1.91
N THR A 24 -0.27 1.87 2.63
CA THR A 24 0.15 0.47 2.50
C THR A 24 -0.99 -0.37 1.98
N PHE A 25 -0.68 -1.33 1.11
CA PHE A 25 -1.66 -2.20 0.48
C PHE A 25 -1.05 -3.57 0.14
N ARG A 26 -1.90 -4.52 -0.25
CA ARG A 26 -1.49 -5.79 -0.87
C ARG A 26 -2.27 -6.03 -2.16
N PHE A 27 -1.72 -6.87 -3.03
CA PHE A 27 -2.50 -7.44 -4.12
C PHE A 27 -3.41 -8.54 -3.57
N GLY A 28 -4.69 -8.45 -3.92
CA GLY A 28 -5.69 -9.49 -3.69
C GLY A 28 -6.00 -10.28 -4.96
N PRO A 29 -6.87 -11.29 -4.86
CA PRO A 29 -7.42 -11.95 -6.03
C PRO A 29 -8.13 -10.93 -6.92
N SER A 30 -7.90 -11.01 -8.22
CA SER A 30 -8.52 -10.14 -9.21
C SER A 30 -10.04 -10.27 -9.15
N ILE A 31 -10.75 -9.14 -9.03
CA ILE A 31 -12.22 -9.09 -9.05
C ILE A 31 -12.73 -8.98 -10.51
N ARG A 32 -11.96 -8.32 -11.37
CA ARG A 32 -12.29 -8.12 -12.79
C ARG A 32 -11.19 -8.73 -13.65
N PRO A 33 -11.51 -9.64 -14.58
CA PRO A 33 -10.50 -10.32 -15.39
C PRO A 33 -9.53 -9.33 -16.05
N GLY A 34 -8.23 -9.53 -15.80
CA GLY A 34 -7.16 -8.67 -16.34
C GLY A 34 -6.76 -7.50 -15.44
N ASP A 35 -7.55 -7.16 -14.41
CA ASP A 35 -7.24 -6.03 -13.53
C ASP A 35 -6.57 -6.49 -12.22
N PRO A 36 -5.52 -5.79 -11.76
CA PRO A 36 -4.99 -5.99 -10.42
C PRO A 36 -6.01 -5.50 -9.38
N HIS A 37 -6.21 -6.29 -8.33
CA HIS A 37 -7.04 -5.89 -7.19
C HIS A 37 -6.15 -5.44 -6.04
N ILE A 38 -6.33 -4.19 -5.60
CA ILE A 38 -5.62 -3.61 -4.47
C ILE A 38 -6.51 -3.68 -3.22
N ILE A 39 -5.99 -4.31 -2.17
CA ILE A 39 -6.59 -4.29 -0.84
C ILE A 39 -5.82 -3.28 0.01
N TRP A 40 -6.45 -2.15 0.31
CA TRP A 40 -5.88 -1.10 1.16
C TRP A 40 -5.77 -1.58 2.61
N ARG A 41 -4.62 -1.32 3.24
CA ARG A 41 -4.41 -1.59 4.66
C ARG A 41 -4.48 -0.30 5.48
N ARG A 42 -3.69 0.70 5.10
CA ARG A 42 -3.65 2.03 5.74
C ARG A 42 -3.49 3.11 4.67
N VAL A 43 -4.10 4.27 4.89
CA VAL A 43 -4.00 5.46 4.03
C VAL A 43 -3.93 6.66 4.96
N GLY A 44 -2.92 7.53 4.80
CA GLY A 44 -2.71 8.67 5.70
C GLY A 44 -1.38 9.37 5.42
N THR A 45 -0.73 9.83 6.48
CA THR A 45 0.57 10.52 6.50
C THR A 45 1.65 9.61 7.12
N HIS A 46 2.75 10.15 7.65
CA HIS A 46 3.75 9.36 8.38
C HIS A 46 3.18 8.55 9.57
N ASP A 47 2.07 8.99 10.15
CA ASP A 47 1.46 8.40 11.35
C ASP A 47 0.94 6.97 11.14
N ILE A 48 0.87 6.48 9.89
CA ILE A 48 0.41 5.12 9.58
C ILE A 48 1.37 4.01 10.06
N PHE A 49 2.57 4.37 10.54
CA PHE A 49 3.55 3.44 11.09
C PHE A 49 3.47 3.29 12.62
N ASP A 50 2.70 4.14 13.31
CA ASP A 50 2.71 4.22 14.79
C ASP A 50 1.75 3.22 15.47
N ALA A 51 0.88 2.56 14.70
CA ALA A 51 -0.01 1.50 15.19
C ALA A 51 -0.10 0.36 14.15
N PRO A 52 0.61 -0.77 14.37
CA PRO A 52 0.63 -1.89 13.42
C PRO A 52 -0.78 -2.43 13.07
#